data_AF-A0A5P9D088-F1
#
_entry.id   AF-A0A5P9D088-F1
#
_cell.length_a   1.000
_cell.length_b   1.000
_cell.length_c   1.000
_cell.angle_alpha   90.00
_cell.angle_beta   90.00
_cell.angle_gamma   90.00
#
_symmetry.space_group_name_H-M   'P 1'
#
loop_
_entity.id
_entity.type
_entity.pdbx_description
1 polymer ?
#
loop_
_entity_poly.entity_id
_entity_poly.type
_entity_poly.pdbx_seq_one_letter_code
_entity_poly.pdbx_strand_id
1 'polypeptide(L)'
;MTDQSLSHSTHGPENGPADGSSYSEAAWYGEKLPRAIRPYRSHPVRKLATIALVVVLASLLGISTAYLLIEREQPLNAVTIGPWHAYPKAGTADADPYSVAIYTRGAVIPLANGEGLALVAREDSAGHQLDPTCIYRIAGQTPSARLWTLTALDGKGHLVETLPGRGNLVSSDLLRAQDGSFQITAARNPHSGNWLPLAAAAKASDGLRFVLRLYDAPVTTGAALDGVSMPLIERTGCP
;
A
#
# COMPACT_ATOMS: atom_id res chain seq x y z
N MET A 1 -9.16 120.74 -10.28
CA MET A 1 -9.79 121.16 -11.56
C MET A 1 -10.66 119.98 -11.96
N THR A 2 -11.89 119.92 -11.44
CA THR A 2 -13.16 120.23 -12.18
C THR A 2 -13.34 119.28 -13.37
N ASP A 3 -14.45 118.59 -13.60
CA ASP A 3 -15.79 118.74 -13.03
C ASP A 3 -16.70 117.54 -13.43
N GLN A 4 -17.75 117.34 -12.65
CA GLN A 4 -19.14 116.91 -12.94
C GLN A 4 -19.47 115.90 -14.05
N SER A 5 -20.23 114.82 -13.81
CA SER A 5 -21.63 114.64 -13.33
C SER A 5 -22.65 114.45 -14.47
N LEU A 6 -23.80 113.86 -14.10
CA LEU A 6 -25.03 113.48 -14.84
C LEU A 6 -25.09 111.99 -15.20
N SER A 7 -25.58 111.08 -14.35
CA SER A 7 -26.95 110.92 -13.78
C SER A 7 -28.03 110.62 -14.83
N HIS A 8 -28.48 109.37 -14.88
CA HIS A 8 -29.91 109.08 -15.00
C HIS A 8 -30.22 107.81 -14.22
N SER A 9 -31.06 107.97 -13.20
CA SER A 9 -31.65 106.93 -12.38
C SER A 9 -33.16 107.03 -12.55
N THR A 10 -33.81 105.90 -12.78
CA THR A 10 -35.28 105.71 -12.66
C THR A 10 -35.47 104.25 -12.26
N HIS A 11 -35.65 104.01 -10.96
CA HIS A 11 -36.92 103.56 -10.33
C HIS A 11 -37.22 102.05 -10.52
N GLY A 12 -37.02 101.27 -9.44
CA GLY A 12 -37.71 99.98 -9.20
C GLY A 12 -39.11 100.23 -8.59
N PRO A 13 -39.68 99.33 -7.75
CA PRO A 13 -39.39 97.92 -7.45
C PRO A 13 -40.65 97.03 -7.60
N GLU A 14 -40.52 95.69 -7.55
CA GLU A 14 -41.67 94.84 -7.17
C GLU A 14 -41.23 93.57 -6.44
N ASN A 15 -41.89 93.30 -5.31
CA ASN A 15 -41.60 92.25 -4.33
C ASN A 15 -42.30 90.94 -4.69
N GLY A 16 -41.68 89.78 -4.39
CA GLY A 16 -42.36 88.49 -4.33
C GLY A 16 -41.41 87.29 -4.14
N PRO A 17 -41.58 86.43 -3.11
CA PRO A 17 -40.62 85.38 -2.74
C PRO A 17 -41.00 83.99 -3.28
N ALA A 18 -40.02 83.12 -3.57
CA ALA A 18 -40.16 81.66 -3.43
C ALA A 18 -38.84 80.93 -3.73
N ASP A 19 -38.25 80.37 -2.68
CA ASP A 19 -37.76 78.98 -2.60
C ASP A 19 -37.25 78.33 -3.89
N GLY A 20 -35.95 78.50 -4.17
CA GLY A 20 -35.24 77.82 -5.25
C GLY A 20 -34.19 76.89 -4.68
N SER A 21 -34.61 75.69 -4.29
CA SER A 21 -33.75 74.58 -3.88
C SER A 21 -32.63 74.34 -4.90
N SER A 22 -31.38 74.36 -4.42
CA SER A 22 -30.20 74.00 -5.20
C SER A 22 -30.20 72.48 -5.47
N TYR A 23 -30.73 72.05 -6.61
CA TYR A 23 -30.65 70.66 -7.03
C TYR A 23 -29.22 70.34 -7.49
N SER A 24 -28.52 69.49 -6.74
CA SER A 24 -27.19 69.01 -7.13
C SER A 24 -27.32 68.03 -8.31
N GLU A 25 -26.81 68.40 -9.48
CA GLU A 25 -26.82 67.57 -10.70
C GLU A 25 -25.96 66.29 -10.59
N ALA A 26 -25.24 66.08 -9.48
CA ALA A 26 -24.49 64.86 -9.21
C ALA A 26 -25.32 63.70 -8.64
N ALA A 27 -26.64 63.86 -8.45
CA ALA A 27 -27.51 62.85 -7.86
C ALA A 27 -27.83 61.64 -8.77
N TRP A 28 -27.46 61.69 -10.07
CA TRP A 28 -27.86 60.69 -11.06
C TRP A 28 -27.05 59.38 -11.06
N TYR A 29 -25.92 59.30 -10.33
CA TYR A 29 -25.19 58.03 -10.12
C TYR A 29 -25.71 57.22 -8.92
N GLY A 30 -26.93 57.53 -8.44
CA GLY A 30 -27.60 56.82 -7.35
C GLY A 30 -28.49 55.64 -7.79
N GLU A 31 -28.41 55.19 -9.04
CA GLU A 31 -29.16 54.03 -9.49
C GLU A 31 -28.56 52.73 -8.94
N LYS A 32 -29.26 52.19 -7.94
CA LYS A 32 -29.11 50.82 -7.45
C LYS A 32 -29.19 49.86 -8.65
N LEU A 33 -28.04 49.38 -9.10
CA LEU A 33 -27.93 48.33 -10.11
C LEU A 33 -28.96 47.21 -9.84
N PRO A 34 -29.72 46.74 -10.85
CA PRO A 34 -30.71 45.69 -10.68
C PRO A 34 -30.07 44.44 -10.07
N ARG A 35 -30.79 43.77 -9.15
CA ARG A 35 -30.29 42.59 -8.40
C ARG A 35 -29.71 41.48 -9.30
N ALA A 36 -30.11 41.44 -10.57
CA ALA A 36 -29.68 40.45 -11.56
C ALA A 36 -28.22 40.59 -12.05
N ILE A 37 -27.59 41.77 -11.91
CA ILE A 37 -26.21 42.04 -12.41
C ILE A 37 -25.22 42.20 -11.24
N ARG A 38 -25.59 41.79 -10.02
CA ARG A 38 -24.65 41.81 -8.90
C ARG A 38 -23.55 40.78 -9.20
N PRO A 39 -22.26 41.16 -9.27
CA PRO A 39 -21.20 40.18 -9.46
C PRO A 39 -21.30 39.16 -8.32
N TYR A 40 -21.34 37.88 -8.66
CA TYR A 40 -21.35 36.80 -7.68
C TYR A 40 -20.06 36.93 -6.85
N ARG A 41 -20.18 37.54 -5.66
CA ARG A 41 -19.07 37.76 -4.74
C ARG A 41 -18.73 36.39 -4.16
N SER A 42 -17.86 35.65 -4.85
CA SER A 42 -17.48 34.34 -4.37
C SER A 42 -16.81 34.50 -3.02
N HIS A 43 -17.42 33.99 -1.95
CA HIS A 43 -16.84 34.04 -0.61
C HIS A 43 -15.52 33.25 -0.65
N PRO A 44 -14.35 33.92 -0.66
CA PRO A 44 -13.07 33.25 -0.87
C PRO A 44 -12.80 32.26 0.25
N VAL A 45 -13.23 32.57 1.47
CA VAL A 45 -13.19 31.69 2.64
C VAL A 45 -13.98 30.40 2.42
N ARG A 46 -15.20 30.47 1.84
CA ARG A 46 -16.01 29.27 1.56
C ARG A 46 -15.34 28.40 0.50
N LYS A 47 -14.78 29.00 -0.56
CA LYS A 47 -14.04 28.27 -1.60
C LYS A 47 -12.78 27.62 -1.03
N LEU A 48 -12.01 28.33 -0.23
CA LEU A 48 -10.81 27.79 0.44
C LEU A 48 -11.19 26.66 1.40
N ALA A 49 -12.25 26.81 2.19
CA ALA A 49 -12.74 25.76 3.08
C ALA A 49 -13.17 24.51 2.31
N THR A 50 -13.87 24.66 1.18
CA THR A 50 -14.24 23.51 0.33
C THR A 50 -13.02 22.83 -0.28
N ILE A 51 -12.03 23.58 -0.76
CA ILE A 51 -10.79 23.01 -1.31
C ILE A 51 -10.01 22.28 -0.22
N ALA A 52 -9.85 22.89 0.95
CA ALA A 52 -9.17 22.27 2.08
C ALA A 52 -9.87 20.97 2.51
N LEU A 53 -11.20 20.97 2.60
CA LEU A 53 -11.98 19.76 2.91
C LEU A 53 -11.75 18.66 1.87
N VAL A 54 -11.78 18.99 0.58
CA VAL A 54 -11.52 18.02 -0.50
C VAL A 54 -10.11 17.46 -0.40
N VAL A 55 -9.10 18.31 -0.17
CA VAL A 55 -7.70 17.87 -0.01
C VAL A 55 -7.54 16.95 1.20
N VAL A 56 -8.15 17.28 2.34
CA VAL A 56 -8.11 16.45 3.55
C VAL A 56 -8.78 15.11 3.30
N LEU A 57 -9.99 15.08 2.74
CA LEU A 57 -10.71 13.83 2.46
C LEU A 57 -9.96 12.96 1.45
N ALA A 58 -9.44 13.55 0.37
CA ALA A 58 -8.64 12.82 -0.62
C ALA A 58 -7.36 12.25 -0.01
N SER A 59 -6.68 13.01 0.85
CA SER A 59 -5.47 12.57 1.54
C SER A 59 -5.77 11.43 2.52
N LEU A 60 -6.82 11.55 3.32
CA LEU A 60 -7.25 10.52 4.26
C LEU A 60 -7.62 9.22 3.53
N LEU A 61 -8.35 9.31 2.43
CA LEU A 61 -8.71 8.16 1.62
C LEU A 61 -7.45 7.51 1.02
N GLY A 62 -6.57 8.30 0.39
CA GLY A 62 -5.34 7.81 -0.22
C GLY A 62 -4.40 7.13 0.78
N ILE A 63 -4.17 7.77 1.94
CA ILE A 63 -3.36 7.21 3.02
C ILE A 63 -3.98 5.92 3.56
N SER A 64 -5.30 5.90 3.79
CA SER A 64 -5.99 4.72 4.29
C SER A 64 -5.87 3.55 3.32
N THR A 65 -6.06 3.78 2.02
CA THR A 65 -5.91 2.74 1.00
C THR A 65 -4.46 2.23 0.93
N ALA A 66 -3.48 3.12 0.95
CA ALA A 66 -2.07 2.73 0.94
C ALA A 66 -1.70 1.92 2.20
N TYR A 67 -2.20 2.34 3.36
CA TYR A 67 -1.98 1.65 4.63
C TYR A 67 -2.56 0.23 4.61
N LEU A 68 -3.79 0.06 4.13
CA LEU A 68 -4.44 -1.26 3.99
C LEU A 68 -3.70 -2.19 3.02
N LEU A 69 -3.11 -1.66 1.95
CA LEU A 69 -2.29 -2.45 1.02
C LEU A 69 -1.00 -2.93 1.69
N ILE A 70 -0.32 -2.06 2.43
CA ILE A 70 0.94 -2.40 3.13
C ILE A 70 0.68 -3.45 4.22
N GLU A 71 -0.47 -3.40 4.91
CA GLU A 71 -0.83 -4.38 5.94
C GLU A 71 -1.00 -5.82 5.41
N ARG A 72 -1.18 -6.02 4.11
CA ARG A 72 -1.31 -7.38 3.55
C ARG A 72 0.00 -8.16 3.54
N GLU A 73 1.14 -7.52 3.80
CA GLU A 73 2.49 -8.13 3.82
C GLU A 73 2.82 -8.94 2.55
N GLN A 74 2.16 -8.62 1.44
CA GLN A 74 2.37 -9.25 0.14
C GLN A 74 2.84 -8.17 -0.82
N PRO A 75 4.13 -8.15 -1.15
CA PRO A 75 4.63 -7.27 -2.17
C PRO A 75 3.92 -7.51 -3.51
N LEU A 76 3.96 -6.49 -4.37
CA LEU A 76 3.42 -6.60 -5.71
C LEU A 76 4.43 -7.32 -6.63
N ASN A 77 3.99 -7.77 -7.80
CA ASN A 77 4.85 -8.38 -8.82
C ASN A 77 5.58 -9.66 -8.37
N ALA A 78 4.85 -10.57 -7.71
CA ALA A 78 5.36 -11.90 -7.41
C ALA A 78 5.65 -12.69 -8.70
N VAL A 79 6.75 -13.43 -8.71
CA VAL A 79 6.96 -14.54 -9.64
C VAL A 79 6.37 -15.79 -9.01
N THR A 80 5.47 -16.48 -9.72
CA THR A 80 4.72 -17.62 -9.21
C THR A 80 5.14 -18.91 -9.91
N ILE A 81 5.44 -19.96 -9.12
CA ILE A 81 5.84 -21.28 -9.60
C ILE A 81 5.09 -22.34 -8.79
N GLY A 82 3.99 -22.85 -9.35
CA GLY A 82 3.06 -23.69 -8.60
C GLY A 82 2.53 -22.94 -7.35
N PRO A 83 2.58 -23.53 -6.15
CA PRO A 83 2.11 -22.87 -4.93
C PRO A 83 3.10 -21.83 -4.35
N TRP A 84 4.27 -21.65 -4.98
CA TRP A 84 5.35 -20.82 -4.46
C TRP A 84 5.41 -19.45 -5.12
N HIS A 85 5.61 -18.42 -4.33
CA HIS A 85 5.76 -17.03 -4.79
C HIS A 85 7.12 -16.47 -4.36
N ALA A 86 7.79 -15.75 -5.26
CA ALA A 86 9.08 -15.12 -5.02
C ALA A 86 9.07 -13.64 -5.44
N TYR A 87 9.88 -12.84 -4.76
CA TYR A 87 9.98 -11.39 -4.99
C TYR A 87 11.43 -10.97 -5.28
N PRO A 88 11.98 -11.36 -6.43
CA PRO A 88 13.42 -11.18 -6.71
C PRO A 88 13.84 -9.69 -6.76
N LYS A 89 12.92 -8.79 -7.13
CA LYS A 89 13.22 -7.36 -7.25
C LYS A 89 13.14 -6.58 -5.93
N ALA A 90 12.57 -7.16 -4.87
CA ALA A 90 12.22 -6.41 -3.65
C ALA A 90 13.42 -5.81 -2.89
N GLY A 91 14.63 -6.35 -3.09
CA GLY A 91 15.88 -5.85 -2.49
C GLY A 91 16.76 -5.06 -3.45
N THR A 92 16.24 -4.65 -4.60
CA THR A 92 17.00 -3.98 -5.68
C THR A 92 16.60 -2.52 -5.84
N ALA A 93 17.37 -1.76 -6.63
CA ALA A 93 16.99 -0.40 -7.01
C ALA A 93 15.67 -0.36 -7.81
N ASP A 94 15.28 -1.46 -8.44
CA ASP A 94 14.04 -1.60 -9.20
C ASP A 94 12.84 -2.08 -8.35
N ALA A 95 12.98 -2.12 -7.02
CA ALA A 95 11.89 -2.49 -6.11
C ALA A 95 10.71 -1.50 -6.22
N ASP A 96 9.49 -2.01 -6.27
CA ASP A 96 8.31 -1.14 -6.26
C ASP A 96 8.12 -0.48 -4.87
N PRO A 97 7.47 0.70 -4.80
CA PRO A 97 7.32 1.42 -3.54
C PRO A 97 6.60 0.64 -2.43
N TYR A 98 5.69 -0.29 -2.77
CA TYR A 98 4.98 -1.10 -1.79
C TYR A 98 5.87 -2.19 -1.22
N SER A 99 6.68 -2.85 -2.06
CA SER A 99 7.73 -3.76 -1.60
C SER A 99 8.64 -3.08 -0.57
N VAL A 100 9.18 -1.90 -0.91
CA VAL A 100 10.06 -1.14 0.00
C VAL A 100 9.35 -0.84 1.32
N ALA A 101 8.10 -0.38 1.28
CA ALA A 101 7.32 -0.07 2.48
C ALA A 101 7.06 -1.32 3.36
N ILE A 102 6.68 -2.45 2.76
CA ILE A 102 6.39 -3.71 3.47
C ILE A 102 7.64 -4.25 4.16
N TYR A 103 8.75 -4.37 3.44
CA TYR A 103 10.01 -4.90 4.00
C TYR A 103 10.60 -3.97 5.06
N THR A 104 10.56 -2.65 4.86
CA THR A 104 11.04 -1.67 5.83
C THR A 104 10.21 -1.71 7.12
N ARG A 105 8.87 -1.78 7.01
CA ARG A 105 7.97 -1.87 8.18
C ARG A 105 8.17 -3.18 8.95
N GLY A 106 8.36 -4.29 8.24
CA GLY A 106 8.62 -5.60 8.84
C GLY A 106 10.02 -5.75 9.44
N ALA A 107 10.92 -4.77 9.24
CA ALA A 107 12.34 -4.88 9.55
C ALA A 107 12.99 -6.14 8.94
N VAL A 108 12.51 -6.54 7.75
CA VAL A 108 13.00 -7.71 7.02
C VAL A 108 13.89 -7.24 5.88
N ILE A 109 15.14 -7.72 5.86
CA ILE A 109 16.05 -7.48 4.74
C ILE A 109 15.84 -8.61 3.72
N PRO A 110 15.34 -8.32 2.50
CA PRO A 110 15.25 -9.33 1.46
C PRO A 110 16.65 -9.79 1.05
N LEU A 111 16.78 -11.06 0.67
CA LEU A 111 18.04 -11.58 0.11
C LEU A 111 18.33 -10.86 -1.21
N ALA A 112 19.56 -10.38 -1.38
CA ALA A 112 19.94 -9.71 -2.62
C ALA A 112 20.14 -10.71 -3.77
N ASN A 113 20.06 -10.22 -5.01
CA ASN A 113 20.44 -11.00 -6.19
C ASN A 113 21.86 -11.55 -6.01
N GLY A 114 22.03 -12.85 -6.25
CA GLY A 114 23.30 -13.55 -6.04
C GLY A 114 23.54 -14.08 -4.61
N GLU A 115 22.85 -13.60 -3.58
CA GLU A 115 22.98 -14.15 -2.22
C GLU A 115 22.03 -15.32 -1.99
N GLY A 116 20.77 -15.17 -2.42
CA GLY A 116 19.74 -16.17 -2.20
C GLY A 116 18.38 -15.76 -2.76
N LEU A 117 17.40 -16.66 -2.65
CA LEU A 117 16.01 -16.42 -3.02
C LEU A 117 15.08 -17.04 -1.97
N ALA A 118 14.13 -16.25 -1.49
CA ALA A 118 13.05 -16.73 -0.64
C ALA A 118 11.79 -16.96 -1.48
N LEU A 119 11.25 -18.17 -1.40
CA LEU A 119 9.97 -18.57 -1.99
C LEU A 119 8.98 -18.84 -0.86
N VAL A 120 7.78 -18.29 -0.96
CA VAL A 120 6.73 -18.37 0.05
C VAL A 120 5.53 -19.07 -0.55
N ALA A 121 5.05 -20.12 0.12
CA ALA A 121 3.78 -20.75 -0.19
C ALA A 121 2.76 -20.45 0.92
N ARG A 122 1.56 -20.03 0.51
CA ARG A 122 0.39 -19.76 1.37
C ARG A 122 -0.78 -20.68 1.06
N GLU A 123 -0.69 -21.36 -0.06
CA GLU A 123 -1.68 -22.31 -0.56
C GLU A 123 -0.98 -23.64 -0.85
N ASP A 124 -1.75 -24.72 -0.85
CA ASP A 124 -1.29 -26.00 -1.36
C ASP A 124 -1.32 -26.02 -2.90
N SER A 125 -0.78 -27.08 -3.51
CA SER A 125 -0.73 -27.24 -4.96
C SER A 125 -2.11 -27.36 -5.62
N ALA A 126 -3.18 -27.55 -4.84
CA ALA A 126 -4.56 -27.53 -5.33
C ALA A 126 -5.25 -26.17 -5.13
N GLY A 127 -4.53 -25.17 -4.62
CA GLY A 127 -5.02 -23.80 -4.41
C GLY A 127 -5.78 -23.57 -3.10
N HIS A 128 -5.74 -24.52 -2.15
CA HIS A 128 -6.37 -24.29 -0.84
C HIS A 128 -5.41 -23.58 0.10
N GLN A 129 -5.90 -22.57 0.81
CA GLN A 129 -5.11 -21.85 1.80
C GLN A 129 -4.58 -22.79 2.89
N LEU A 130 -3.29 -22.66 3.21
CA LEU A 130 -2.62 -23.48 4.20
C LEU A 130 -3.16 -23.20 5.60
N ASP A 131 -3.44 -24.27 6.33
CA ASP A 131 -3.99 -24.27 7.67
C ASP A 131 -3.01 -24.97 8.62
N PRO A 132 -2.56 -24.32 9.70
CA PRO A 132 -1.57 -24.89 10.62
C PRO A 132 -2.10 -26.08 11.46
N THR A 133 -3.38 -26.42 11.35
CA THR A 133 -4.00 -27.60 11.98
C THR A 133 -3.97 -28.85 11.11
N CYS A 134 -3.70 -28.71 9.81
CA CYS A 134 -3.65 -29.81 8.84
C CYS A 134 -2.26 -30.46 8.75
N ILE A 135 -2.20 -31.58 8.02
CA ILE A 135 -0.98 -32.32 7.66
C ILE A 135 -0.71 -32.13 6.17
N TYR A 136 0.54 -31.81 5.84
CA TYR A 136 0.98 -31.62 4.47
C TYR A 136 2.13 -32.54 4.10
N ARG A 137 2.14 -33.02 2.86
CA ARG A 137 3.27 -33.65 2.21
C ARG A 137 3.91 -32.64 1.26
N ILE A 138 5.18 -32.36 1.47
CA ILE A 138 5.99 -31.49 0.62
C ILE A 138 7.02 -32.37 -0.07
N ALA A 139 6.89 -32.57 -1.38
CA ALA A 139 7.67 -33.59 -2.08
C ALA A 139 8.13 -33.14 -3.47
N GLY A 140 9.28 -33.68 -3.90
CA GLY A 140 9.85 -33.44 -5.22
C GLY A 140 11.30 -32.97 -5.12
N GLN A 141 11.67 -32.03 -5.99
CA GLN A 141 12.99 -31.43 -6.05
C GLN A 141 12.90 -29.91 -5.88
N THR A 142 14.02 -29.31 -5.47
CA THR A 142 14.19 -27.85 -5.41
C THR A 142 15.10 -27.40 -6.54
N PRO A 143 15.10 -26.09 -6.88
CA PRO A 143 16.14 -25.53 -7.72
C PRO A 143 17.52 -25.90 -7.17
N SER A 144 18.51 -26.05 -8.07
CA SER A 144 19.89 -26.29 -7.65
C SER A 144 20.38 -25.13 -6.79
N ALA A 145 20.81 -25.44 -5.57
CA ALA A 145 21.34 -24.48 -4.61
C ALA A 145 22.40 -25.20 -3.75
N ARG A 146 23.40 -24.47 -3.27
CA ARG A 146 24.39 -25.05 -2.34
C ARG A 146 23.76 -25.47 -1.02
N LEU A 147 22.81 -24.69 -0.54
CA LEU A 147 22.04 -24.94 0.67
C LEU A 147 20.62 -24.41 0.49
N TRP A 148 19.66 -25.07 1.13
CA TRP A 148 18.34 -24.48 1.33
C TRP A 148 17.76 -24.81 2.69
N THR A 149 16.85 -23.95 3.16
CA THR A 149 16.10 -24.15 4.39
C THR A 149 14.61 -24.06 4.14
N LEU A 150 13.82 -24.91 4.79
CA LEU A 150 12.37 -24.83 4.78
C LEU A 150 11.87 -24.51 6.19
N THR A 151 11.07 -23.46 6.33
CA THR A 151 10.55 -22.99 7.63
C THR A 151 9.03 -22.88 7.57
N ALA A 152 8.36 -23.31 8.65
CA ALA A 152 6.94 -23.06 8.84
C ALA A 152 6.76 -21.79 9.70
N LEU A 153 5.96 -20.85 9.21
CA LEU A 153 5.66 -19.58 9.88
C LEU A 153 4.14 -19.41 9.99
N ASP A 154 3.71 -18.53 10.89
CA ASP A 154 2.30 -18.15 10.97
C ASP A 154 1.85 -17.38 9.72
N GLY A 155 0.55 -17.10 9.67
CA GLY A 155 -0.10 -16.31 8.63
C GLY A 155 0.36 -14.85 8.57
N LYS A 156 1.29 -14.38 9.41
CA LYS A 156 1.95 -13.06 9.41
C LYS A 156 3.48 -13.14 9.18
N GLY A 157 4.02 -14.35 9.00
CA GLY A 157 5.46 -14.56 8.78
C GLY A 157 6.31 -14.56 10.06
N HIS A 158 5.71 -14.69 11.25
CA HIS A 158 6.47 -14.88 12.49
C HIS A 158 6.80 -16.35 12.72
N LEU A 159 7.90 -16.57 13.45
CA LEU A 159 8.24 -17.90 13.92
C LEU A 159 7.24 -18.33 14.99
N VAL A 160 6.84 -19.59 14.93
CA VAL A 160 5.88 -20.20 15.85
C VAL A 160 6.59 -21.13 16.83
N GLU A 161 6.03 -21.26 18.03
CA GLU A 161 6.48 -22.27 18.98
C GLU A 161 6.08 -23.66 18.50
N THR A 162 7.06 -24.56 18.43
CA THR A 162 6.88 -25.96 18.00
C THR A 162 7.24 -26.90 19.14
N LEU A 163 6.68 -28.12 19.12
CA LEU A 163 6.95 -29.14 20.16
C LEU A 163 8.45 -29.40 20.39
N PRO A 164 9.31 -29.56 19.36
CA PRO A 164 10.74 -29.80 19.57
C PRO A 164 11.57 -28.51 19.69
N GLY A 165 10.95 -27.33 19.69
CA GLY A 165 11.66 -26.04 19.67
C GLY A 165 12.39 -25.72 18.36
N ARG A 166 12.32 -26.60 17.35
CA ARG A 166 12.85 -26.39 16.00
C ARG A 166 11.71 -26.05 15.03
N GLY A 167 11.84 -24.94 14.30
CA GLY A 167 10.85 -24.49 13.30
C GLY A 167 11.29 -24.63 11.84
N ASN A 168 12.47 -25.19 11.58
CA ASN A 168 13.03 -25.30 10.24
C ASN A 168 13.69 -26.67 9.96
N LEU A 169 13.87 -26.95 8.67
CA LEU A 169 14.68 -28.03 8.12
C LEU A 169 15.77 -27.43 7.23
N VAL A 170 16.92 -28.11 7.19
CA VAL A 170 18.09 -27.73 6.39
C VAL A 170 18.38 -28.83 5.38
N SER A 171 18.76 -28.46 4.16
CA SER A 171 18.92 -29.39 3.04
C SER A 171 19.97 -30.47 3.22
N SER A 172 20.98 -30.24 4.07
CA SER A 172 22.08 -31.15 4.40
C SER A 172 21.64 -32.33 5.27
N ASP A 173 20.57 -32.15 6.06
CA ASP A 173 20.17 -33.10 7.09
C ASP A 173 18.93 -33.91 6.67
N LEU A 174 18.54 -33.81 5.39
CA LEU A 174 17.38 -34.48 4.84
C LEU A 174 17.71 -35.88 4.33
N LEU A 175 16.81 -36.82 4.64
CA LEU A 175 16.74 -38.10 3.95
C LEU A 175 16.22 -37.86 2.53
N ARG A 176 16.97 -38.38 1.54
CA ARG A 176 16.64 -38.26 0.12
C ARG A 176 16.51 -39.63 -0.52
N ALA A 177 15.70 -39.70 -1.57
CA ALA A 177 15.68 -40.85 -2.46
C ALA A 177 16.93 -40.87 -3.36
N GLN A 178 17.13 -42.00 -4.05
CA GLN A 178 18.29 -42.21 -4.94
C GLN A 178 18.33 -41.22 -6.12
N ASP A 179 17.17 -40.70 -6.53
CA ASP A 179 17.02 -39.68 -7.57
C ASP A 179 17.21 -38.23 -7.05
N GLY A 180 17.60 -38.08 -5.78
CA GLY A 180 17.80 -36.79 -5.12
C GLY A 180 16.53 -36.09 -4.67
N SER A 181 15.35 -36.64 -4.98
CA SER A 181 14.08 -36.13 -4.48
C SER A 181 13.97 -36.33 -2.97
N PHE A 182 13.12 -35.53 -2.34
CA PHE A 182 12.81 -35.66 -0.92
C PHE A 182 11.31 -35.64 -0.71
N GLN A 183 10.91 -36.15 0.45
CA GLN A 183 9.57 -36.01 0.97
C GLN A 183 9.68 -35.49 2.40
N ILE A 184 8.92 -34.43 2.70
CA ILE A 184 8.78 -33.83 4.02
C ILE A 184 7.32 -33.93 4.44
N THR A 185 7.08 -34.39 5.66
CA THR A 185 5.76 -34.30 6.29
C THR A 185 5.76 -33.09 7.21
N ALA A 186 4.92 -32.11 6.91
CA ALA A 186 4.68 -30.97 7.78
C ALA A 186 3.44 -31.24 8.63
N ALA A 187 3.63 -31.34 9.94
CA ALA A 187 2.56 -31.69 10.88
C ALA A 187 2.87 -31.16 12.28
N ARG A 188 1.83 -30.99 13.11
CA ARG A 188 1.99 -30.67 14.53
C ARG A 188 2.63 -31.81 15.31
N ASN A 189 2.14 -33.03 15.10
CA ASN A 189 2.61 -34.22 15.81
C ASN A 189 3.89 -34.77 15.15
N PRO A 190 4.74 -35.49 15.90
CA PRO A 190 5.94 -36.12 15.33
C PRO A 190 5.60 -37.13 14.22
N HIS A 191 6.36 -37.07 13.13
CA HIS A 191 6.33 -38.05 12.05
C HIS A 191 7.73 -38.63 11.79
N SER A 192 7.79 -39.82 11.20
CA SER A 192 9.04 -40.44 10.78
C SER A 192 9.63 -39.76 9.54
N GLY A 193 10.93 -39.94 9.34
CA GLY A 193 11.65 -39.35 8.21
C GLY A 193 11.83 -37.84 8.35
N ASN A 194 11.70 -37.10 7.25
CA ASN A 194 11.83 -35.65 7.28
C ASN A 194 10.54 -35.03 7.80
N TRP A 195 10.52 -34.66 9.07
CA TRP A 195 9.37 -34.01 9.69
C TRP A 195 9.64 -32.53 9.92
N LEU A 196 8.78 -31.68 9.35
CA LEU A 196 8.74 -30.24 9.61
C LEU A 196 7.68 -29.94 10.69
N PRO A 197 8.09 -29.52 11.90
CA PRO A 197 7.14 -29.23 12.97
C PRO A 197 6.30 -28.00 12.65
N LEU A 198 4.98 -28.11 12.80
CA LEU A 198 4.07 -26.97 12.80
C LEU A 198 3.84 -26.45 14.22
N ALA A 199 3.15 -25.31 14.34
CA ALA A 199 2.83 -24.67 15.61
C ALA A 199 2.15 -25.65 16.59
N ALA A 200 2.66 -25.73 17.82
CA ALA A 200 2.19 -26.65 18.84
C ALA A 200 0.73 -26.39 19.25
N ALA A 201 0.35 -25.10 19.32
CA ALA A 201 -0.97 -24.65 19.76
C ALA A 201 -1.68 -23.79 18.70
N ALA A 202 -1.62 -24.20 17.44
CA ALA A 202 -2.20 -23.45 16.33
C ALA A 202 -3.75 -23.54 16.27
N LYS A 203 -4.37 -22.45 15.84
CA LYS A 203 -5.74 -22.37 15.34
C LYS A 203 -5.73 -22.13 13.83
N ALA A 204 -6.80 -22.53 13.14
CA ALA A 204 -6.96 -22.27 11.71
C ALA A 204 -6.79 -20.77 11.36
N SER A 205 -7.26 -19.89 12.24
CA SER A 205 -7.17 -18.43 12.09
C SER A 205 -5.73 -17.88 12.13
N ASP A 206 -4.77 -18.63 12.68
CA ASP A 206 -3.39 -18.16 12.79
C ASP A 206 -2.71 -18.16 11.42
N GLY A 207 -3.24 -18.96 10.48
CA GLY A 207 -2.68 -19.14 9.14
C GLY A 207 -1.34 -19.88 9.14
N LEU A 208 -0.94 -20.33 7.95
CA LEU A 208 0.31 -21.02 7.75
C LEU A 208 0.99 -20.49 6.48
N ARG A 209 2.30 -20.32 6.56
CA ARG A 209 3.15 -20.03 5.41
C ARG A 209 4.36 -20.96 5.45
N PHE A 210 4.67 -21.59 4.32
CA PHE A 210 5.96 -22.27 4.15
C PHE A 210 6.93 -21.32 3.45
N VAL A 211 8.13 -21.17 3.99
CA VAL A 211 9.18 -20.34 3.40
C VAL A 211 10.38 -21.21 3.08
N LEU A 212 10.64 -21.38 1.79
CA LEU A 212 11.82 -22.04 1.25
C LEU A 212 12.86 -20.97 0.89
N ARG A 213 14.02 -21.01 1.54
CA ARG A 213 15.15 -20.12 1.23
C ARG A 213 16.24 -20.90 0.54
N LEU A 214 16.62 -20.46 -0.64
CA LEU A 214 17.73 -20.99 -1.43
C LEU A 214 18.93 -20.07 -1.24
N TYR A 215 20.10 -20.63 -0.96
CA TYR A 215 21.34 -19.90 -0.82
C TYR A 215 22.31 -20.33 -1.91
N ASP A 216 22.97 -19.35 -2.54
CA ASP A 216 23.96 -19.62 -3.58
C ASP A 216 23.38 -20.55 -4.67
N ALA A 217 22.34 -20.05 -5.35
CA ALA A 217 21.58 -20.77 -6.36
C ALA A 217 21.63 -20.02 -7.69
N PRO A 218 21.92 -20.65 -8.84
CA PRO A 218 22.00 -19.96 -10.14
C PRO A 218 20.73 -19.18 -10.52
N VAL A 219 19.58 -19.59 -9.97
CA VAL A 219 18.29 -18.91 -10.14
C VAL A 219 18.26 -17.49 -9.55
N THR A 220 19.23 -17.13 -8.70
CA THR A 220 19.33 -15.80 -8.08
C THR A 220 20.07 -14.77 -8.93
N THR A 221 20.74 -15.20 -10.02
CA THR A 221 21.64 -14.36 -10.84
C THR A 221 21.14 -14.17 -12.28
N GLY A 222 19.86 -14.42 -12.56
CA GLY A 222 19.25 -14.12 -13.86
C GLY A 222 18.88 -15.34 -14.72
N ALA A 223 19.02 -16.57 -14.22
CA ALA A 223 18.29 -17.69 -14.82
C ALA A 223 16.79 -17.46 -14.60
N ALA A 224 15.99 -17.67 -15.65
CA ALA A 224 14.54 -17.58 -15.51
C ALA A 224 14.06 -18.56 -14.44
N LEU A 225 13.21 -18.07 -13.54
CA LEU A 225 12.46 -18.92 -12.62
C LEU A 225 11.48 -19.85 -13.38
N ASP A 226 11.26 -19.58 -14.67
CA ASP A 226 10.44 -20.38 -15.57
C ASP A 226 11.07 -21.75 -15.85
N GLY A 227 10.30 -22.80 -15.61
CA GLY A 227 10.71 -24.19 -15.85
C GLY A 227 11.57 -24.83 -14.76
N VAL A 228 11.79 -24.13 -13.65
CA VAL A 228 12.53 -24.69 -12.51
C VAL A 228 11.66 -25.65 -11.70
N SER A 229 12.20 -26.81 -11.36
CA SER A 229 11.52 -27.79 -10.51
C SER A 229 11.35 -27.25 -9.09
N MET A 230 10.11 -27.22 -8.63
CA MET A 230 9.73 -26.84 -7.26
C MET A 230 8.99 -27.99 -6.59
N PRO A 231 9.09 -28.15 -5.26
CA PRO A 231 8.37 -29.20 -4.56
C PRO A 231 6.86 -28.88 -4.56
N LEU A 232 6.05 -29.91 -4.73
CA LEU A 232 4.61 -29.83 -4.55
C LEU A 232 4.27 -29.78 -3.06
N ILE A 233 3.13 -29.18 -2.73
CA ILE A 233 2.58 -29.14 -1.38
C ILE A 233 1.20 -29.77 -1.46
N GLU A 234 1.01 -30.91 -0.83
CA GLU A 234 -0.25 -31.65 -0.88
C GLU A 234 -0.82 -31.77 0.53
N ARG A 235 -2.08 -31.37 0.69
CA ARG A 235 -2.83 -31.58 1.92
C ARG A 235 -3.20 -33.05 2.04
N THR A 236 -2.70 -33.74 3.06
CA THR A 236 -2.94 -35.18 3.27
C THR A 236 -3.98 -35.47 4.34
N GLY A 237 -4.30 -34.50 5.19
CA GLY A 237 -5.35 -34.66 6.21
C GLY A 237 -5.56 -33.38 7.02
N CYS A 238 -6.77 -33.21 7.55
CA CYS A 238 -7.13 -32.14 8.48
C CYS A 238 -8.02 -32.75 9.59
N PRO A 239 -8.13 -32.10 10.75
CA PRO A 239 -9.06 -32.50 11.81
C PRO A 239 -10.52 -32.52 11.35
#